data_AF-A0A378AGY2-F1
#
_entry.id   AF-A0A378AGY2-F1
#
_cell.length_a   1.000
_cell.length_b   1.000
_cell.length_c   1.000
_cell.angle_alpha   90.00
_cell.angle_beta   90.00
_cell.angle_gamma   90.00
#
_symmetry.space_group_name_H-M   'P 1'
#
loop_
_entity.id
_entity.type
_entity.pdbx_description
1 polymer ?
#
loop_
_entity_poly.entity_id
_entity_poly.type
_entity_poly.pdbx_seq_one_letter_code
_entity_poly.pdbx_strand_id
1 'polypeptide(L)'
;MKITNITTYRLPPRWMFLKIETDEGIVGWGEPVIEGRARTVEAAVHEFGDYLIGQDPARINDLWQVMYRGGFYRGGPIMMSAIAGIDQALWDIKGKVLNAPVWQLMGGLVRDKIKAYSWVGGDRPPK
;
A
#
# COMPACT_ATOMS: atom_id res chain seq x y z
N MET A 1 10.49 -11.62 -12.52
CA MET A 1 10.41 -10.73 -11.36
C MET A 1 9.88 -11.46 -10.14
N LYS A 2 10.56 -11.33 -9.01
CA LYS A 2 10.14 -11.82 -7.71
C LYS A 2 10.32 -10.74 -6.65
N ILE A 3 9.44 -10.72 -5.66
CA ILE A 3 9.60 -9.89 -4.47
C ILE A 3 10.76 -10.45 -3.64
N THR A 4 11.71 -9.60 -3.26
CA THR A 4 12.91 -9.98 -2.51
C THR A 4 12.92 -9.46 -1.08
N ASN A 5 12.29 -8.32 -0.82
CA ASN A 5 12.29 -7.71 0.50
C ASN A 5 11.08 -6.80 0.71
N ILE A 6 10.68 -6.65 1.99
CA ILE A 6 9.68 -5.69 2.45
C ILE A 6 10.26 -4.93 3.63
N THR A 7 10.26 -3.60 3.56
CA THR A 7 10.79 -2.74 4.63
C THR A 7 9.77 -1.69 5.02
N THR A 8 9.55 -1.50 6.32
CA THR A 8 8.73 -0.43 6.88
C THR A 8 9.59 0.71 7.42
N TYR A 9 9.14 1.94 7.21
CA TYR A 9 9.79 3.16 7.70
C TYR A 9 8.76 3.99 8.47
N ARG A 10 8.87 3.99 9.80
CA ARG A 10 8.04 4.86 10.65
C ARG A 10 8.60 6.28 10.65
N LEU A 11 7.76 7.25 10.31
CA LEU A 11 8.16 8.62 10.04
C LEU A 11 7.33 9.62 10.88
N PRO A 12 7.91 10.75 11.32
CA PRO A 12 7.13 11.86 11.85
C PRO A 12 6.14 12.41 10.80
N PRO A 13 4.98 12.96 11.20
CA PRO A 13 4.49 13.02 12.58
C PRO A 13 3.93 11.68 13.08
N ARG A 14 3.37 10.86 12.19
CA ARG A 14 2.74 9.56 12.49
C ARG A 14 2.44 8.78 11.21
N TRP A 15 3.43 8.68 10.33
CA TRP A 15 3.32 7.96 9.06
C TRP A 15 4.12 6.67 9.10
N MET A 16 3.78 5.76 8.19
CA MET A 16 4.59 4.60 7.90
C MET A 16 4.64 4.39 6.39
N PHE A 17 5.84 4.47 5.81
CA PHE A 17 6.06 4.04 4.44
C PHE A 17 6.42 2.56 4.42
N LEU A 18 5.99 1.89 3.36
CA LEU A 18 6.27 0.51 3.05
C LEU A 18 6.99 0.47 1.71
N LYS A 19 8.13 -0.21 1.66
CA LYS A 19 8.92 -0.42 0.44
C LYS A 19 8.95 -1.91 0.10
N ILE A 20 8.56 -2.27 -1.12
CA ILE A 20 8.71 -3.62 -1.67
C ILE A 20 9.81 -3.58 -2.72
N GLU A 21 10.78 -4.48 -2.60
CA GLU A 21 11.91 -4.61 -3.53
C GLU A 21 11.76 -5.88 -4.35
N THR A 22 12.27 -5.86 -5.59
CA THR A 22 12.26 -7.01 -6.50
C THR A 22 13.66 -7.41 -6.93
N ASP A 23 13.81 -8.64 -7.43
CA ASP A 23 15.07 -9.17 -7.98
C ASP A 23 15.53 -8.46 -9.27
N GLU A 24 14.66 -7.71 -9.91
CA GLU A 24 14.96 -6.88 -11.08
C GLU A 24 15.27 -5.41 -10.72
N GLY A 25 15.40 -5.09 -9.43
CA GLY A 25 15.75 -3.74 -8.95
C GLY A 25 14.60 -2.72 -8.99
N ILE A 26 13.40 -3.14 -9.40
CA ILE A 26 12.20 -2.29 -9.35
C ILE A 26 11.65 -2.26 -7.93
N VAL A 27 11.31 -1.07 -7.46
CA VAL A 27 10.85 -0.80 -6.10
C VAL A 27 9.46 -0.20 -6.13
N GLY A 28 8.57 -0.71 -5.28
CA GLY A 28 7.23 -0.17 -5.03
C GLY A 28 7.12 0.50 -3.68
N TRP A 29 6.35 1.59 -3.60
CA TRP A 29 6.04 2.30 -2.37
C TRP A 29 4.55 2.27 -2.03
N GLY A 30 4.25 2.13 -0.75
CA GLY A 30 2.90 2.25 -0.21
C GLY A 30 2.90 2.85 1.20
N GLU A 31 1.71 3.16 1.69
CA GLU A 31 1.52 3.88 2.95
C GLU A 31 0.34 3.29 3.76
N PRO A 32 0.61 2.31 4.64
CA PRO A 32 -0.37 1.86 5.61
C PRO A 32 -0.76 2.97 6.59
N VAL A 33 -2.06 3.07 6.91
CA VAL A 33 -2.53 3.95 8.00
C VAL A 33 -2.16 3.33 9.35
N ILE A 34 -1.57 4.14 10.23
CA ILE A 34 -1.01 3.65 11.51
C ILE A 34 -1.52 4.37 12.77
N GLU A 35 -2.44 5.33 12.63
CA GLU A 35 -2.87 6.21 13.72
C GLU A 35 -3.23 5.42 14.99
N GLY A 36 -2.45 5.60 16.06
CA GLY A 36 -2.65 4.94 17.35
C GLY A 36 -2.35 3.43 17.42
N ARG A 37 -1.99 2.77 16.31
CA ARG A 37 -1.74 1.30 16.25
C ARG A 37 -0.53 0.92 15.38
N ALA A 38 0.46 1.80 15.26
CA ALA A 38 1.60 1.65 14.35
C ALA A 38 2.33 0.31 14.43
N ARG A 39 2.71 -0.14 15.63
CA ARG A 39 3.43 -1.41 15.80
C ARG A 39 2.60 -2.63 15.40
N THR A 40 1.28 -2.58 15.61
CA THR A 40 0.39 -3.68 15.25
C THR A 40 0.23 -3.77 13.73
N VAL A 41 0.09 -2.63 13.04
CA VAL A 41 0.05 -2.59 11.57
C VAL A 41 1.39 -2.97 10.97
N GLU A 42 2.50 -2.52 11.55
CA GLU A 42 3.86 -2.90 11.14
C GLU A 42 4.08 -4.42 11.26
N ALA A 43 3.71 -5.02 12.38
CA ALA A 43 3.76 -6.47 12.55
C ALA A 43 2.91 -7.20 11.50
N ALA A 44 1.68 -6.74 11.24
CA ALA A 44 0.81 -7.32 10.23
C ALA A 44 1.40 -7.23 8.81
N VAL A 45 2.08 -6.13 8.46
CA VAL A 45 2.80 -6.00 7.18
C VAL A 45 3.87 -7.09 7.06
N HIS A 46 4.66 -7.30 8.11
CA HIS A 46 5.74 -8.29 8.10
C HIS A 46 5.22 -9.73 8.11
N GLU A 47 4.13 -10.03 8.82
CA GLU A 47 3.45 -11.34 8.74
C GLU A 47 2.92 -11.63 7.33
N PHE A 48 2.35 -10.64 6.64
CA PHE A 48 1.98 -10.82 5.23
C PHE A 48 3.18 -11.01 4.32
N GLY A 49 4.38 -10.58 4.72
CA GLY A 49 5.62 -10.81 3.99
C GLY A 49 5.88 -12.28 3.70
N ASP A 50 5.50 -13.19 4.60
CA ASP A 50 5.64 -14.64 4.41
C ASP A 50 4.91 -15.17 3.17
N TYR A 51 3.81 -14.53 2.78
CA TYR A 51 3.07 -14.88 1.56
C TYR A 51 3.62 -14.20 0.30
N LEU A 52 4.44 -13.17 0.45
CA LEU A 52 4.84 -12.27 -0.65
C LEU A 52 6.26 -12.53 -1.13
N ILE A 53 7.21 -12.81 -0.22
CA ILE A 53 8.61 -13.05 -0.61
C ILE A 53 8.69 -14.23 -1.59
N GLY A 54 9.40 -14.03 -2.70
CA GLY A 54 9.56 -15.01 -3.78
C GLY A 54 8.40 -15.07 -4.78
N GLN A 55 7.28 -14.38 -4.53
CA GLN A 55 6.15 -14.33 -5.46
C GLN A 55 6.37 -13.31 -6.58
N ASP A 56 5.67 -13.52 -7.69
CA ASP A 56 5.60 -12.56 -8.80
C ASP A 56 4.70 -11.36 -8.41
N PRO A 57 5.25 -10.13 -8.30
CA PRO A 57 4.48 -8.95 -7.93
C PRO A 57 3.41 -8.57 -8.97
N ALA A 58 3.47 -9.10 -10.20
CA ALA A 58 2.44 -8.83 -11.20
C ALA A 58 1.09 -9.47 -10.87
N ARG A 59 1.06 -10.49 -10.00
CA ARG A 59 -0.14 -11.24 -9.58
C ARG A 59 -0.95 -10.53 -8.48
N ILE A 60 -1.11 -9.21 -8.56
CA ILE A 60 -1.73 -8.38 -7.51
C ILE A 60 -3.05 -8.94 -6.99
N ASN A 61 -3.97 -9.33 -7.90
CA ASN A 61 -5.27 -9.89 -7.50
C ASN A 61 -5.14 -11.17 -6.67
N ASP A 62 -4.19 -12.05 -7.03
CA ASP A 62 -3.94 -13.30 -6.33
C ASP A 62 -3.37 -13.02 -4.93
N LEU A 63 -2.32 -12.19 -4.86
CA LEU A 63 -1.68 -11.79 -3.61
C LEU A 63 -2.66 -11.09 -2.67
N TRP A 64 -3.52 -10.22 -3.20
CA TRP A 64 -4.57 -9.57 -2.43
C TRP A 64 -5.54 -10.59 -1.82
N GLN A 65 -5.97 -11.59 -2.59
CA GLN A 65 -6.86 -12.63 -2.07
C GLN A 65 -6.17 -13.50 -1.01
N VAL A 66 -4.90 -13.86 -1.22
CA VAL A 66 -4.12 -14.64 -0.24
C VAL A 66 -4.04 -13.88 1.09
N MET A 67 -3.69 -12.60 1.07
CA MET A 67 -3.65 -11.79 2.30
C MET A 67 -5.03 -11.61 2.94
N TYR A 68 -6.08 -11.39 2.14
CA TYR A 68 -7.40 -11.07 2.66
C TYR A 68 -8.16 -12.29 3.24
N ARG A 69 -7.99 -13.48 2.64
CA ARG A 69 -8.80 -14.66 2.97
C ARG A 69 -8.04 -15.99 2.99
N GLY A 70 -6.72 -15.99 2.82
CA GLY A 70 -5.92 -17.21 2.71
C GLY A 70 -5.46 -17.79 4.05
N GLY A 71 -5.06 -16.93 5.00
CA GLY A 71 -4.38 -17.38 6.24
C GLY A 71 -5.16 -17.21 7.55
N PHE A 72 -6.20 -16.35 7.59
CA PHE A 72 -6.90 -16.03 8.84
C PHE A 72 -8.32 -15.49 8.61
N TYR A 73 -9.02 -15.16 9.71
CA TYR A 73 -10.29 -14.44 9.64
C TYR A 73 -10.14 -13.11 8.90
N ARG A 74 -11.19 -12.72 8.17
CA ARG A 74 -11.11 -11.66 7.18
C ARG A 74 -11.08 -10.27 7.79
N GLY A 75 -10.07 -9.49 7.44
CA GLY A 75 -10.08 -8.03 7.51
C GLY A 75 -9.99 -7.44 8.92
N GLY A 76 -10.73 -6.34 9.14
CA GLY A 76 -10.56 -5.47 10.29
C GLY A 76 -9.53 -4.35 10.04
N PRO A 77 -9.46 -3.35 10.93
CA PRO A 77 -8.71 -2.11 10.69
C PRO A 77 -7.20 -2.33 10.56
N ILE A 78 -6.64 -3.31 11.26
CA ILE A 78 -5.20 -3.63 11.21
C ILE A 78 -4.85 -4.30 9.89
N MET A 79 -5.48 -5.43 9.58
CA MET A 79 -5.18 -6.22 8.39
C MET A 79 -5.46 -5.43 7.11
N MET A 80 -6.58 -4.70 7.06
CA MET A 80 -6.90 -3.91 5.87
C MET A 80 -5.96 -2.73 5.67
N SER A 81 -5.43 -2.13 6.74
CA SER A 81 -4.41 -1.07 6.61
C SER A 81 -3.09 -1.61 6.07
N ALA A 82 -2.66 -2.79 6.55
CA ALA A 82 -1.46 -3.46 6.04
C ALA A 82 -1.63 -3.88 4.57
N ILE A 83 -2.75 -4.54 4.22
CA ILE A 83 -3.07 -4.93 2.84
C ILE A 83 -3.10 -3.72 1.92
N ALA A 84 -3.69 -2.59 2.34
CA ALA A 84 -3.76 -1.39 1.52
C ALA A 84 -2.37 -0.82 1.17
N GLY A 85 -1.44 -0.76 2.13
CA GLY A 85 -0.07 -0.31 1.85
C GLY A 85 0.71 -1.27 0.96
N ILE A 86 0.50 -2.58 1.10
CA ILE A 86 1.10 -3.58 0.21
C ILE A 86 0.54 -3.44 -1.22
N ASP A 87 -0.79 -3.34 -1.36
CA ASP A 87 -1.46 -3.21 -2.65
C ASP A 87 -1.00 -1.96 -3.42
N GLN A 88 -0.87 -0.83 -2.73
CA GLN A 88 -0.30 0.40 -3.31
C GLN A 88 1.12 0.16 -3.87
N ALA A 89 2.00 -0.49 -3.11
CA ALA A 89 3.37 -0.78 -3.54
C ALA A 89 3.41 -1.75 -4.73
N LEU A 90 2.53 -2.76 -4.76
CA LEU A 90 2.43 -3.69 -5.90
C LEU A 90 1.94 -2.98 -7.17
N TRP A 91 0.97 -2.07 -7.05
CA TRP A 91 0.51 -1.26 -8.18
C TRP A 91 1.57 -0.26 -8.66
N ASP A 92 2.34 0.33 -7.74
CA ASP A 92 3.49 1.18 -8.08
C ASP A 92 4.56 0.40 -8.86
N ILE A 93 4.90 -0.83 -8.42
CA ILE A 93 5.78 -1.75 -9.20
C ILE A 93 5.20 -1.97 -10.60
N LYS A 94 3.93 -2.36 -10.71
CA LYS A 94 3.31 -2.65 -12.01
C LYS A 94 3.32 -1.43 -12.95
N GLY A 95 3.07 -0.24 -12.41
CA GLY A 95 3.16 1.01 -13.18
C GLY A 95 4.58 1.26 -13.71
N LYS A 96 5.59 1.09 -12.85
CA LYS A 96 7.01 1.22 -13.23
C LYS A 96 7.44 0.20 -14.28
N VAL A 97 7.03 -1.07 -14.12
CA VAL A 97 7.30 -2.16 -15.07
C VAL A 97 6.74 -1.85 -16.45
N LEU A 98 5.49 -1.37 -16.50
CA LEU A 98 4.80 -1.06 -17.75
C LEU A 98 5.08 0.35 -18.26
N ASN A 99 5.95 1.10 -17.58
CA ASN A 99 6.26 2.50 -17.86
C ASN A 99 5.00 3.36 -18.08
N ALA A 100 4.00 3.17 -17.22
CA ALA A 100 2.71 3.83 -17.32
C ALA A 100 2.19 4.21 -15.93
N PRO A 101 1.51 5.36 -15.80
CA PRO A 101 0.85 5.70 -14.56
C PRO A 101 -0.31 4.72 -14.27
N VAL A 102 -0.55 4.42 -12.99
CA VAL A 102 -1.54 3.41 -12.58
C VAL A 102 -2.94 3.67 -13.13
N TRP A 103 -3.37 4.94 -13.23
CA TRP A 103 -4.67 5.27 -13.80
C TRP A 103 -4.81 4.82 -15.27
N GLN A 104 -3.73 4.73 -16.03
CA GLN A 104 -3.75 4.26 -17.41
C GLN A 104 -4.01 2.75 -17.46
N LEU A 105 -3.48 2.01 -16.47
CA LEU A 105 -3.73 0.58 -16.29
C LEU A 105 -5.17 0.30 -15.83
N MET A 106 -5.83 1.28 -15.20
CA MET A 106 -7.21 1.20 -14.73
C MET A 106 -8.25 1.68 -15.76
N GLY A 107 -7.87 1.81 -17.03
CA GLY A 107 -8.79 2.18 -18.12
C GLY A 107 -8.65 3.60 -18.65
N GLY A 108 -7.66 4.37 -18.18
CA GLY A 108 -7.33 5.67 -18.75
C GLY A 108 -8.07 6.86 -18.12
N LEU A 109 -7.85 8.04 -18.69
CA LEU A 109 -8.44 9.28 -18.19
C LEU A 109 -9.93 9.33 -18.47
N VAL A 110 -10.69 9.71 -17.46
CA VAL A 110 -12.11 10.11 -17.58
C VAL A 110 -12.30 11.62 -17.32
N ARG A 111 -11.22 12.33 -16.97
CA ARG A 111 -11.17 13.76 -16.67
C ARG A 111 -9.72 14.26 -16.73
N ASP A 112 -9.52 15.55 -16.98
CA ASP A 112 -8.18 16.16 -17.07
C ASP A 112 -7.62 16.65 -15.72
N LYS A 113 -8.49 16.86 -14.72
CA LYS A 113 -8.10 17.30 -13.36
C LYS A 113 -9.08 16.83 -12.29
N ILE A 114 -8.62 16.76 -11.05
CA ILE A 114 -9.42 16.43 -9.85
C ILE A 114 -9.52 17.69 -8.99
N LYS A 115 -10.75 18.06 -8.58
CA LYS A 115 -10.97 19.16 -7.63
C LYS A 115 -10.62 18.69 -6.22
N ALA A 116 -9.77 19.43 -5.51
CA ALA A 116 -9.39 19.17 -4.14
C ALA A 116 -10.01 20.19 -3.16
N TYR A 117 -10.09 19.82 -1.88
CA TYR A 117 -10.43 20.71 -0.76
C TYR A 117 -9.46 20.43 0.40
N SER A 118 -9.33 21.36 1.34
CA SER A 118 -8.40 21.26 2.47
C SER A 118 -9.13 21.30 3.79
N TRP A 119 -8.59 20.58 4.78
CA TRP A 119 -9.00 20.75 6.17
C TRP A 119 -8.54 22.13 6.67
N VAL A 120 -9.46 22.87 7.31
CA VAL A 120 -9.20 24.14 7.98
C VAL A 120 -9.62 23.99 9.42
N GLY A 121 -8.66 24.05 10.34
CA GLY A 121 -8.91 24.05 11.78
C GLY A 121 -9.24 25.44 12.31
N GLY A 122 -9.65 25.50 13.58
CA GLY A 122 -9.88 26.74 14.30
C GLY A 122 -10.71 26.50 15.56
N ASP A 123 -10.37 27.18 16.65
CA ASP A 123 -11.04 26.98 17.94
C ASP A 123 -12.43 27.62 18.01
N ARG A 124 -12.80 28.47 17.03
CA ARG A 124 -14.06 29.24 17.02
C ARG A 124 -14.61 29.40 15.61
N PRO A 125 -15.83 28.90 15.29
CA PRO A 125 -16.53 29.33 14.09
C PRO A 125 -16.90 30.82 14.23
N PRO A 126 -16.82 31.62 13.14
CA PRO A 126 -17.36 32.99 13.15
C PRO A 126 -18.86 32.94 13.47
N LYS A 127 -19.31 33.86 14.36
CA LYS A 127 -20.73 34.03 14.70
C LYS A 127 -21.55 34.48 13.51
#